data_AF-A0A3D5PPF4-F1
#
_entry.id   AF-A0A3D5PPF4-F1
#
_cell.length_a   1.000
_cell.length_b   1.000
_cell.length_c   1.000
_cell.angle_alpha   90.00
_cell.angle_beta   90.00
_cell.angle_gamma   90.00
#
_symmetry.space_group_name_H-M   'P 1'
#
loop_
_entity.id
_entity.type
_entity.pdbx_description
1 polymer ?
#
loop_
_entity_poly.entity_id
_entity_poly.type
_entity_poly.pdbx_seq_one_letter_code
_entity_poly.pdbx_strand_id
1 'polypeptide(L)' 'MHIMKLSGPFGVEITSINLNALSKDWFISLRDALFSYGVVVIRNQSLTPDAHIALAKRFGTVDINRFLLLSRVIPI' A
#
# COMPACT_ATOMS: atom_id res chain seq x y z
N MET A 1 7.34 13.52 1.80
CA MET A 1 6.00 12.91 1.67
C MET A 1 5.02 14.05 1.60
N HIS A 2 4.11 14.08 0.64
CA HIS A 2 3.08 15.11 0.56
C HIS A 2 1.70 14.46 0.72
N ILE A 3 0.83 15.03 1.57
CA ILE A 3 -0.48 14.46 1.94
C ILE A 3 -1.56 15.46 1.55
N MET A 4 -2.55 15.01 0.77
CA MET A 4 -3.68 15.81 0.31
C MET A 4 -4.98 15.10 0.64
N LYS A 5 -5.95 15.80 1.26
CA LYS A 5 -7.26 15.20 1.56
C LYS A 5 -8.05 14.93 0.28
N LEU A 6 -8.73 13.79 0.23
CA LEU A 6 -9.71 13.50 -0.81
C LEU A 6 -11.03 14.25 -0.52
N SER A 7 -11.90 14.35 -1.53
CA SER A 7 -13.23 14.92 -1.35
C SER A 7 -14.08 14.00 -0.46
N GLY A 8 -14.24 14.37 0.81
CA GLY A 8 -15.04 13.62 1.78
C GLY A 8 -14.45 13.66 3.19
N PRO A 9 -15.11 13.01 4.17
CA PRO A 9 -14.62 12.94 5.55
C PRO A 9 -13.42 11.98 5.72
N PHE A 10 -13.16 11.12 4.72
CA PHE A 10 -12.13 10.10 4.76
C PHE A 10 -11.22 10.18 3.54
N GLY A 11 -10.02 9.66 3.70
CA GLY A 11 -9.10 9.47 2.59
C GLY A 11 -8.09 10.60 2.41
N VAL A 12 -6.84 10.20 2.16
CA VAL A 12 -5.79 11.09 1.69
C VAL A 12 -5.07 10.49 0.48
N GLU A 13 -4.68 11.36 -0.45
CA GLU A 13 -3.70 11.04 -1.48
C GLU A 13 -2.30 11.38 -0.97
N ILE A 14 -1.35 10.46 -1.15
CA ILE A 14 0.05 10.64 -0.76
C ILE A 14 0.93 10.60 -2.00
N THR A 15 1.74 11.65 -2.18
CA THR A 15 2.66 11.79 -3.32
C THR A 15 4.12 11.94 -2.87
N SER A 16 5.04 11.92 -3.85
CA SER A 16 6.50 11.92 -3.63
C SER A 16 6.98 10.75 -2.78
N ILE A 17 6.39 9.57 -3.00
CA ILE A 17 6.70 8.31 -2.31
C ILE A 17 6.95 7.21 -3.35
N ASN A 18 7.94 6.35 -3.09
CA ASN A 18 8.21 5.17 -3.90
C ASN A 18 7.99 3.92 -3.03
N LEU A 19 6.97 3.12 -3.38
CA LEU A 19 6.61 1.93 -2.62
C LEU A 19 7.56 0.75 -2.85
N ASN A 20 8.32 0.72 -3.95
CA ASN A 20 9.32 -0.33 -4.21
C ASN A 20 10.53 -0.26 -3.25
N ALA A 21 10.81 0.92 -2.68
CA ALA A 21 11.98 1.16 -1.83
C ALA A 21 11.60 2.05 -0.64
N LEU A 22 10.62 1.61 0.14
CA LEU A 22 10.07 2.39 1.25
C LEU A 22 10.92 2.23 2.52
N SER A 23 11.53 3.32 3.00
CA SER A 23 12.29 3.28 4.26
C SER A 23 11.41 2.99 5.49
N LYS A 24 12.04 2.80 6.66
CA LYS A 24 11.30 2.59 7.92
C LYS A 24 10.45 3.81 8.30
N ASP A 25 11.03 4.99 8.26
CA ASP A 25 10.36 6.22 8.70
C ASP A 25 9.19 6.58 7.80
N TRP A 26 9.38 6.44 6.48
CA TRP A 26 8.32 6.69 5.51
C TRP A 26 7.16 5.70 5.64
N PHE A 27 7.44 4.45 6.01
CA PHE A 27 6.39 3.48 6.31
C PHE A 27 5.61 3.84 7.57
N ILE A 28 6.28 4.33 8.62
CA ILE A 28 5.60 4.79 9.83
C ILE A 28 4.65 5.94 9.48
N SER A 29 5.13 6.94 8.73
CA SER A 29 4.27 8.04 8.28
C SER A 29 3.10 7.59 7.41
N LEU A 30 3.31 6.62 6.51
CA LEU A 30 2.25 6.02 5.70
C LEU A 30 1.19 5.32 6.58
N ARG A 31 1.63 4.50 7.53
CA ARG A 31 0.74 3.77 8.44
C ARG A 31 -0.06 4.72 9.33
N ASP A 32 0.58 5.76 9.85
CA ASP A 32 -0.07 6.73 10.72
C ASP A 32 -1.10 7.56 9.93
N ALA A 33 -0.81 7.89 8.66
CA ALA A 33 -1.79 8.50 7.76
C ALA A 33 -2.99 7.56 7.51
N LEU A 34 -2.75 6.26 7.28
CA LEU A 34 -3.82 5.28 7.12
C LEU A 34 -4.72 5.20 8.35
N PHE A 35 -4.14 5.16 9.56
CA PHE A 35 -4.92 5.12 10.80
C PHE A 35 -5.67 6.43 11.09
N SER A 36 -5.13 7.57 10.65
CA SER A 36 -5.75 8.88 10.87
C SER A 36 -6.89 9.17 9.89
N TYR A 37 -6.76 8.72 8.64
CA TYR A 37 -7.67 9.10 7.55
C TYR A 37 -8.50 7.93 6.99
N GLY A 38 -8.26 6.71 7.48
CA GLY A 38 -8.97 5.47 7.11
C GLY A 38 -8.58 4.90 5.75
N VAL A 39 -8.37 5.75 4.74
CA VAL A 39 -7.99 5.36 3.38
C VAL A 39 -6.79 6.17 2.94
N VAL A 40 -5.85 5.51 2.26
CA VAL A 40 -4.70 6.17 1.62
C VAL A 40 -4.65 5.75 0.15
N VAL A 41 -4.54 6.73 -0.73
CA VAL A 41 -4.35 6.54 -2.17
C VAL A 41 -2.94 6.96 -2.55
N ILE A 42 -2.23 6.11 -3.29
CA ILE A 42 -0.89 6.41 -3.81
C ILE A 42 -0.92 6.11 -5.30
N ARG A 43 -0.73 7.16 -6.12
CA ARG A 43 -0.80 7.05 -7.58
C ARG A 43 0.58 6.77 -8.18
N ASN A 44 0.56 6.37 -9.46
CA ASN A 44 1.75 6.18 -10.30
C ASN A 44 2.78 5.23 -9.69
N GLN A 45 2.31 4.09 -9.18
CA GLN A 45 3.18 3.03 -8.65
C GLN A 45 3.15 1.84 -9.60
N SER A 46 4.33 1.39 -10.02
CA SER A 46 4.52 0.09 -10.68
C SER A 46 5.24 -0.81 -9.69
N LEU A 47 4.47 -1.63 -8.96
CA LEU A 47 5.01 -2.56 -7.96
C LEU A 47 5.33 -3.90 -8.62
N THR A 48 6.51 -4.45 -8.32
CA THR A 48 6.74 -5.88 -8.58
C THR A 48 5.90 -6.71 -7.59
N PRO A 49 5.55 -7.97 -7.92
CA PRO A 49 4.84 -8.84 -6.99
C PRO A 49 5.55 -8.97 -5.63
N ASP A 50 6.88 -9.11 -5.65
CA ASP A 50 7.70 -9.19 -4.45
C ASP A 50 7.67 -7.90 -3.63
N ALA A 51 7.75 -6.73 -4.28
CA ALA A 51 7.63 -5.44 -3.60
C ALA A 51 6.24 -5.27 -2.96
N HIS A 52 5.19 -5.73 -3.64
CA HIS A 52 3.83 -5.69 -3.12
C HIS A 52 3.67 -6.58 -1.88
N ILE A 53 4.19 -7.82 -1.91
CA ILE A 53 4.20 -8.74 -0.76
C ILE A 53 5.05 -8.17 0.38
N ALA A 54 6.22 -7.61 0.07
CA ALA A 54 7.11 -7.00 1.06
C ALA A 54 6.43 -5.84 1.78
N LEU A 55 5.71 -4.96 1.07
CA LEU A 55 4.92 -3.90 1.67
C LEU A 55 3.80 -4.45 2.56
N ALA A 56 3.03 -5.42 2.08
CA ALA A 56 1.92 -6.03 2.83
C ALA A 56 2.38 -6.65 4.15
N LYS A 57 3.54 -7.34 4.15
CA LYS A 57 4.15 -7.93 5.35
C LYS A 57 4.50 -6.92 6.45
N ARG A 58 4.66 -5.64 6.11
CA ARG A 58 4.91 -4.59 7.09
C ARG A 58 3.66 -4.17 7.85
N PHE A 59 2.47 -4.40 7.27
CA PHE A 59 1.18 -4.18 7.94
C PHE A 59 0.75 -5.39 8.79
N GLY A 60 1.22 -6.59 8.47
CA GLY A 60 0.94 -7.80 9.24
C GLY A 60 1.12 -9.07 8.42
N THR A 61 0.58 -10.19 8.92
CA THR A 61 0.57 -11.45 8.18
C THR A 61 -0.31 -11.33 6.94
N VAL A 62 0.23 -11.73 5.79
CA VAL A 62 -0.52 -11.76 4.53
C VAL A 62 -1.45 -12.98 4.54
N ASP A 63 -2.75 -12.75 4.37
CA ASP A 63 -3.71 -13.82 4.14
C ASP A 63 -3.52 -14.38 2.73
N ILE A 64 -3.15 -15.66 2.63
CA ILE A 64 -3.03 -16.34 1.35
C ILE A 64 -4.43 -16.83 0.98
N ASN A 65 -5.03 -16.14 0.02
CA ASN A 65 -6.33 -16.52 -0.48
C ASN A 65 -6.27 -17.93 -1.11
N ARG A 66 -6.98 -18.88 -0.48
CA ARG A 66 -7.07 -20.29 -0.90
C ARG A 66 -7.58 -20.49 -2.34
N PHE A 67 -8.29 -19.51 -2.91
CA PHE A 67 -8.75 -19.56 -4.30
C PHE A 67 -7.64 -19.25 -5.30
N LEU A 68 -6.54 -18.59 -4.89
CA LEU A 68 -5.35 -18.39 -5.74
C LEU A 68 -4.51 -19.66 -5.90
N LEU A 69 -4.73 -20.68 -5.05
CA LEU A 69 -4.09 -21.98 -5.16
C LEU A 69 -4.78 -22.89 -6.20
N LEU A 70 -6.01 -22.55 -6.57
CA LEU A 70 -6.81 -23.30 -7.54
C LEU A 70 -6.77 -22.59 -8.88
N SER A 71 -5.77 -22.96 -9.68
CA SER A 71 -5.61 -22.65 -11.11
C SER A 71 -4.84 -21.37 -11.43
N ARG A 72 -3.68 -21.59 -12.06
CA ARG A 72 -3.05 -20.78 -13.13
C ARG A 72 -2.86 -19.28 -12.85
N VAL A 73 -1.58 -18.89 -12.86
CA VAL A 73 -1.04 -17.63 -13.38
C VAL A 73 -2.14 -16.67 -13.83
N ILE A 74 -2.56 -15.79 -12.93
CA ILE A 74 -3.30 -14.60 -13.31
C ILE A 74 -2.23 -13.61 -13.77
N PRO A 75 -2.12 -13.28 -15.07
CA PRO A 75 -1.27 -12.19 -15.49
C PRO A 75 -1.90 -10.91 -14.97
N ILE A 76 -1.23 -10.30 -14.00
CA ILE A 76 -1.43 -8.92 -13.57
C ILE A 76 -0.90 -7.96 -14.63
#